data_AF-A0AAD3QYF7-F1
#
_entry.id   AF-A0AAD3QYF7-F1
#
_cell.length_a   1.000
_cell.length_b   1.000
_cell.length_c   1.000
_cell.angle_alpha   90.00
_cell.angle_beta   90.00
_cell.angle_gamma   90.00
#
_symmetry.space_group_name_H-M   'P 1'
#
loop_
_entity.id
_entity.type
_entity.pdbx_description
1 polymer ?
#
loop_
_entity_poly.entity_id
_entity_poly.type
_entity_poly.pdbx_seq_one_letter_code
_entity_poly.pdbx_strand_id
1 'polypeptide(L)'
;MRAPGCVALLVWLLNDAAARQFTEEEMSGIRQRIKSMFYHAYNSYLDNAFPYDELRPLTCDGQDTWGSFSLTLIDALDTLLVLGNRTEFERVASLLQDTVDFDIDVNASVFETNIR
;
A
#
# COMPACT_ATOMS: atom_id res chain seq x y z
N MET A 1 61.42 8.74 -3.45
CA MET A 1 60.74 8.58 -2.15
C MET A 1 59.25 8.79 -2.38
N ARG A 2 58.44 7.73 -2.33
CA ARG A 2 57.01 7.74 -2.73
C ARG A 2 56.15 8.27 -1.58
N ALA A 3 55.29 9.25 -1.86
CA ALA A 3 54.45 9.92 -0.86
C ALA A 3 53.30 9.00 -0.37
N PRO A 4 53.10 8.82 0.94
CA PRO A 4 52.03 8.00 1.52
C PRO A 4 50.65 8.69 1.54
N GLY A 5 50.53 9.94 1.07
CA GLY A 5 49.32 10.76 1.22
C GLY A 5 48.12 10.36 0.34
N CYS A 6 48.33 9.67 -0.79
CA CYS A 6 47.23 9.31 -1.72
C CYS A 6 46.32 8.20 -1.19
N VAL A 7 46.83 7.29 -0.34
CA VAL A 7 46.03 6.16 0.19
C VAL A 7 45.09 6.62 1.29
N ALA A 8 45.52 7.54 2.15
CA ALA A 8 44.71 8.07 3.25
C ALA A 8 43.49 8.87 2.75
N LEU A 9 43.65 9.63 1.67
CA LEU A 9 42.55 10.37 1.05
C LEU A 9 41.49 9.42 0.45
N LEU A 10 41.93 8.31 -0.13
CA LEU A 10 41.05 7.29 -0.70
C LEU A 10 40.24 6.57 0.38
N VAL A 11 40.84 6.26 1.53
CA VAL A 11 40.15 5.62 2.67
C VAL A 11 39.11 6.55 3.29
N TRP A 12 39.41 7.85 3.43
CA TRP A 12 38.43 8.84 3.89
C TRP A 12 37.24 8.99 2.95
N LEU A 13 37.49 9.06 1.63
CA LEU A 13 36.43 9.15 0.61
C LEU A 13 35.55 7.89 0.56
N LEU A 14 36.11 6.71 0.86
CA LEU A 14 35.35 5.46 0.96
C LEU A 14 34.51 5.37 2.24
N ASN A 15 34.93 6.03 3.33
CA ASN A 15 34.25 5.98 4.62
C ASN A 15 33.02 6.91 4.68
N ASP A 16 33.04 8.03 3.96
CA ASP A 16 31.86 8.92 3.78
C ASP A 16 30.76 8.28 2.90
N ALA A 17 31.10 7.26 2.13
CA ALA A 17 30.16 6.53 1.26
C ALA A 17 29.43 5.38 1.96
N ALA A 18 29.57 5.23 3.28
CA ALA A 18 28.81 4.24 4.04
C ALA A 18 27.31 4.62 4.00
N ALA A 19 26.52 3.85 3.26
CA ALA A 19 25.08 4.03 3.17
C ALA A 19 24.47 4.08 4.58
N ARG A 20 23.61 5.07 4.85
CA ARG A 20 22.91 5.19 6.14
C ARG A 20 22.13 3.90 6.41
N GLN A 21 22.56 3.15 7.43
CA GLN A 21 21.88 1.94 7.88
C GLN A 21 20.84 2.34 8.93
N PHE A 22 19.60 1.87 8.75
CA PHE A 22 18.55 2.07 9.73
C PHE A 22 18.74 1.11 10.90
N THR A 23 18.53 1.61 12.11
CA THR A 23 18.43 0.76 13.30
C THR A 23 17.10 -0.01 13.30
N GLU A 24 17.04 -1.13 14.02
CA GLU A 24 15.77 -1.88 14.17
C GLU A 24 14.67 -1.06 14.83
N GLU A 25 15.02 -0.16 15.75
CA GLU A 25 14.06 0.75 16.39
C GLU A 25 13.48 1.75 15.38
N GLU A 26 14.32 2.37 14.56
CA GLU A 26 13.87 3.26 13.47
C GLU A 26 12.99 2.50 12.48
N MET A 27 13.39 1.29 12.05
CA MET A 27 12.61 0.46 11.13
C MET A 27 11.26 0.06 11.73
N SER A 28 11.23 -0.28 13.03
CA SER A 28 9.99 -0.56 13.76
C SER A 28 9.06 0.65 13.78
N GLY A 29 9.59 1.84 14.10
CA GLY A 29 8.83 3.09 14.07
C GLY A 29 8.25 3.40 12.68
N ILE A 30 9.02 3.17 11.62
CA ILE A 30 8.56 3.35 10.24
C ILE A 30 7.46 2.34 9.88
N ARG A 31 7.62 1.05 10.22
CA ARG A 31 6.58 0.03 9.98
C ARG A 31 5.28 0.39 10.67
N GLN A 32 5.34 0.87 11.91
CA GLN A 32 4.15 1.29 12.66
C GLN A 32 3.47 2.51 12.02
N ARG A 33 4.25 3.47 11.52
CA ARG A 33 3.72 4.62 10.78
C ARG A 33 3.07 4.22 9.45
N ILE A 34 3.67 3.29 8.70
CA ILE A 34 3.06 2.78 7.46
C ILE A 34 1.75 2.06 7.77
N LYS A 35 1.73 1.23 8.83
CA LYS A 35 0.51 0.57 9.29
C LYS A 35 -0.58 1.59 9.64
N SER A 36 -0.27 2.67 10.34
CA SER A 36 -1.27 3.70 10.65
C SER A 36 -1.76 4.46 9.42
N MET A 37 -0.90 4.71 8.43
CA MET A 37 -1.28 5.30 7.15
C MET A 37 -2.21 4.39 6.35
N PHE A 38 -1.95 3.08 6.33
CA PHE A 38 -2.85 2.11 5.70
C PHE A 38 -4.25 2.18 6.33
N TYR A 39 -4.37 2.07 7.66
CA TYR A 39 -5.68 2.13 8.31
C TYR A 39 -6.36 3.48 8.17
N HIS A 40 -5.62 4.58 8.09
CA HIS A 40 -6.20 5.88 7.77
C HIS A 40 -6.89 5.87 6.40
N ALA A 41 -6.20 5.39 5.36
CA ALA A 41 -6.76 5.31 4.01
C ALA A 41 -7.89 4.28 3.91
N TYR A 42 -7.67 3.07 4.43
CA TYR A 42 -8.61 1.96 4.43
C TYR A 42 -9.93 2.32 5.12
N ASN A 43 -9.88 2.89 6.33
CA ASN A 43 -11.10 3.30 7.03
C ASN A 43 -11.79 4.45 6.29
N SER A 44 -11.04 5.42 5.75
CA SER A 44 -11.62 6.52 4.98
C SER A 44 -12.34 6.01 3.73
N TYR A 45 -11.83 4.97 3.06
CA TYR A 45 -12.51 4.34 1.94
C TYR A 45 -13.82 3.69 2.39
N LEU A 46 -13.80 2.90 3.47
CA LEU A 46 -15.02 2.28 4.00
C LEU A 46 -16.10 3.31 4.38
N ASP A 47 -15.68 4.43 4.97
CA ASP A 47 -16.60 5.46 5.46
C ASP A 47 -17.20 6.33 4.34
N ASN A 48 -16.46 6.56 3.24
CA ASN A 48 -16.81 7.59 2.25
C ASN A 48 -16.97 7.09 0.81
N ALA A 49 -16.47 5.90 0.49
CA ALA A 49 -16.39 5.43 -0.89
C ALA A 49 -16.87 4.00 -1.10
N PHE A 50 -17.02 3.16 -0.08
CA PHE A 50 -17.67 1.85 -0.29
C PHE A 50 -19.13 2.05 -0.76
N PRO A 51 -19.61 1.37 -1.83
CA PRO A 51 -18.98 0.26 -2.55
C PRO A 51 -18.25 0.61 -3.86
N TYR A 52 -18.03 1.89 -4.14
CA TYR A 52 -17.33 2.36 -5.34
C TYR A 52 -15.91 1.80 -5.47
N ASP A 53 -15.38 1.79 -6.68
CA ASP A 53 -14.03 1.29 -6.96
C ASP A 53 -12.93 2.05 -6.20
N GLU A 54 -13.03 3.38 -6.10
CA GLU A 54 -11.98 4.24 -5.53
C GLU A 54 -12.55 5.39 -4.69
N LEU A 55 -11.77 5.81 -3.68
CA LEU A 55 -12.02 7.02 -2.89
C LEU A 55 -11.42 8.26 -3.56
N ARG A 56 -12.18 9.35 -3.64
CA ARG A 56 -11.66 10.70 -3.88
C ARG A 56 -11.49 11.43 -2.54
N PRO A 57 -10.27 11.45 -1.97
CA PRO A 57 -10.09 11.82 -0.57
C PRO A 57 -10.26 13.32 -0.27
N LEU A 58 -10.26 14.19 -1.28
CA LEU A 58 -10.47 15.63 -1.08
C LEU A 58 -11.95 16.00 -1.05
N THR A 59 -12.79 15.29 -1.80
CA THR A 59 -14.23 15.49 -1.87
C THR A 59 -14.99 14.56 -0.93
N CYS A 60 -14.32 13.55 -0.37
CA CYS A 60 -14.89 12.53 0.51
C CYS A 60 -16.09 11.80 -0.13
N ASP A 61 -15.91 11.40 -1.38
CA ASP A 61 -16.88 10.59 -2.12
C ASP A 61 -16.19 9.52 -2.96
N GLY A 62 -16.97 8.56 -3.45
CA GLY A 62 -16.47 7.49 -4.31
C GLY A 62 -16.55 7.79 -5.80
N GLN A 63 -15.86 6.97 -6.59
CA GLN A 63 -15.97 6.91 -8.05
C GLN A 63 -15.77 5.47 -8.55
N ASP A 64 -16.45 5.13 -9.65
CA ASP A 64 -16.22 3.87 -10.37
C ASP A 64 -15.27 4.10 -11.54
N THR A 65 -14.22 3.29 -11.61
CA THR A 65 -13.11 3.49 -12.55
C THR A 65 -12.96 2.31 -13.50
N TRP A 66 -13.25 1.07 -13.05
CA TRP A 66 -12.89 -0.14 -13.80
C TRP A 66 -14.00 -1.19 -13.88
N GLY A 67 -15.02 -1.10 -13.02
CA GLY A 67 -16.22 -1.91 -13.17
C GLY A 67 -17.16 -1.94 -11.97
N SER A 68 -17.05 -1.02 -11.01
CA SER A 68 -18.01 -0.93 -9.89
C SER A 68 -18.07 -2.22 -9.04
N PHE A 69 -16.92 -2.82 -8.79
CA PHE A 69 -16.79 -4.07 -8.02
C PHE A 69 -15.98 -3.88 -6.74
N SER A 70 -16.05 -2.67 -6.15
CA SER A 70 -15.34 -2.32 -4.91
C SER A 70 -13.83 -2.54 -4.99
N LEU A 71 -13.23 -2.15 -6.12
CA LEU A 71 -11.85 -2.48 -6.47
C LEU A 71 -10.83 -2.21 -5.35
N THR A 72 -10.84 -1.03 -4.73
CA THR A 72 -9.92 -0.70 -3.63
C THR A 72 -10.04 -1.67 -2.46
N LEU A 73 -11.24 -2.16 -2.18
CA LEU A 73 -11.46 -3.10 -1.08
C LEU A 73 -10.93 -4.50 -1.40
N ILE A 74 -11.04 -4.93 -2.66
CA ILE A 74 -10.43 -6.17 -3.16
C ILE A 74 -8.90 -6.07 -3.08
N ASP A 75 -8.30 -5.01 -3.63
CA ASP A 75 -6.84 -4.76 -3.61
C ASP A 75 -6.28 -4.73 -2.17
N ALA A 76 -7.08 -4.32 -1.17
CA ALA A 76 -6.63 -4.19 0.21
C ALA A 76 -6.60 -5.51 1.01
N LEU A 77 -7.23 -6.59 0.51
CA LEU A 77 -7.39 -7.85 1.25
C LEU A 77 -6.05 -8.48 1.65
N ASP A 78 -5.11 -8.60 0.71
CA ASP A 78 -3.81 -9.21 0.99
C ASP A 78 -2.97 -8.36 1.97
N THR A 79 -3.10 -7.05 1.89
CA THR A 79 -2.41 -6.09 2.75
C THR A 79 -2.88 -6.21 4.19
N LEU A 80 -4.18 -6.49 4.42
CA LEU A 80 -4.69 -6.81 5.75
C LEU A 80 -4.00 -8.05 6.33
N LEU A 81 -3.77 -9.09 5.52
CA LEU A 81 -3.05 -10.29 5.94
C LEU A 81 -1.57 -10.01 6.24
N VAL A 82 -0.89 -9.23 5.38
CA VAL A 82 0.51 -8.82 5.59
C VAL A 82 0.66 -7.99 6.87
N LEU A 83 -0.31 -7.12 7.20
CA LEU A 83 -0.32 -6.33 8.43
C LEU A 83 -0.79 -7.11 9.68
N GLY A 84 -1.18 -8.38 9.50
CA GLY A 84 -1.57 -9.32 10.54
C GLY A 84 -3.02 -9.21 11.02
N ASN A 85 -3.88 -8.47 10.32
CA ASN A 85 -5.28 -8.28 10.72
C ASN A 85 -6.20 -9.28 10.01
N ARG A 86 -6.15 -10.53 10.49
CA ARG A 86 -6.90 -11.65 9.90
C ARG A 86 -8.42 -11.53 10.11
N THR A 87 -8.85 -11.03 11.26
CA THR A 87 -10.28 -10.85 11.56
C THR A 87 -10.92 -9.88 10.57
N GLU A 88 -10.24 -8.79 10.24
CA GLU A 88 -10.77 -7.83 9.28
C GLU A 88 -10.75 -8.38 7.85
N PHE A 89 -9.70 -9.11 7.47
CA PHE A 89 -9.68 -9.84 6.20
C PHE A 89 -10.90 -10.76 6.05
N GLU A 90 -11.21 -11.57 7.07
CA GLU A 90 -12.36 -12.49 7.04
C GLU A 90 -13.70 -11.74 6.93
N ARG A 91 -13.84 -10.63 7.66
CA ARG A 91 -15.04 -9.77 7.61
C ARG A 91 -15.24 -9.20 6.20
N VAL A 92 -14.19 -8.66 5.61
CA VAL A 92 -14.24 -8.02 4.28
C VAL A 92 -14.42 -9.04 3.18
N ALA A 93 -13.73 -10.18 3.24
CA ALA A 93 -13.89 -11.25 2.26
C ALA A 93 -15.33 -11.78 2.25
N SER A 94 -15.97 -11.88 3.42
CA SER A 94 -17.38 -12.27 3.52
C SER A 94 -18.29 -11.16 2.95
N LEU A 95 -18.05 -9.90 3.31
CA LEU A 95 -18.79 -8.75 2.76
C LEU A 95 -18.73 -8.72 1.23
N LEU A 96 -17.55 -8.87 0.63
CA LEU A 96 -17.36 -8.86 -0.82
C LEU A 96 -18.06 -10.04 -1.51
N GLN A 97 -18.04 -11.23 -0.91
CA GLN A 97 -18.79 -12.38 -1.43
C GLN A 97 -20.30 -12.12 -1.49
N ASP A 98 -20.82 -11.36 -0.53
CA ASP A 98 -22.25 -11.04 -0.44
C ASP A 98 -22.66 -9.85 -1.32
N THR A 99 -21.73 -8.92 -1.62
CA THR A 99 -22.07 -7.64 -2.28
C THR A 99 -21.57 -7.47 -3.70
N VAL A 100 -20.51 -8.16 -4.13
CA VAL A 100 -19.91 -7.96 -5.46
C VAL A 100 -20.62 -8.83 -6.50
N ASP A 101 -21.02 -8.21 -7.61
CA ASP A 101 -21.55 -8.88 -8.80
C ASP A 101 -20.68 -8.56 -10.02
N PHE A 102 -20.30 -9.59 -10.76
CA PHE A 102 -19.49 -9.46 -11.97
C PHE A 102 -20.33 -9.59 -13.26
N ASP A 103 -21.61 -9.97 -13.16
CA ASP A 103 -22.53 -10.05 -14.30
C ASP A 103 -23.22 -8.71 -14.56
N ILE A 104 -22.42 -7.72 -14.95
CA ILE A 104 -22.84 -6.33 -15.12
C ILE A 104 -22.55 -5.83 -16.54
N ASP A 105 -23.48 -5.04 -17.11
CA ASP A 105 -23.34 -4.46 -18.45
C ASP A 105 -22.50 -3.18 -18.42
N VAL A 106 -21.19 -3.34 -18.26
CA VAL A 106 -20.21 -2.25 -18.21
C VAL A 106 -19.01 -2.54 -19.11
N ASN A 107 -18.37 -1.48 -19.63
CA ASN A 107 -17.09 -1.63 -20.32
C ASN A 107 -15.96 -1.72 -19.29
N ALA A 108 -15.39 -2.92 -19.12
CA ALA A 108 -14.25 -3.15 -18.25
C ALA A 108 -12.94 -3.30 -19.04
N SER A 109 -11.83 -2.82 -18.47
CA SER A 109 -10.49 -3.08 -18.99
C SER A 109 -10.05 -4.48 -18.61
N VAL A 110 -9.97 -5.39 -19.59
CA VAL A 110 -9.53 -6.78 -19.35
C VAL A 110 -8.15 -6.85 -18.68
N PHE A 111 -7.25 -5.92 -19.01
CA PHE A 111 -5.93 -5.86 -18.39
C PHE A 111 -6.01 -5.48 -16.91
N GLU A 112 -6.70 -4.38 -16.59
CA GLU A 112 -6.81 -3.91 -15.20
C GLU A 112 -7.60 -4.91 -14.35
N THR A 113 -8.71 -5.43 -14.84
CA THR A 113 -9.49 -6.46 -14.12
C THR A 113 -8.69 -7.72 -13.80
N ASN A 114 -7.63 -8.03 -14.57
CA ASN A 114 -6.80 -9.22 -14.33
C ASN A 114 -5.65 -8.97 -13.34
N ILE A 115 -5.08 -7.77 -13.30
CA ILE A 115 -3.91 -7.49 -12.45
C ILE A 115 -4.26 -6.95 -11.06
N ARG A 116 -5.53 -6.61 -10.87
CA ARG A 116 -6.10 -6.16 -9.61
C ARG A 116 -6.78 -7.33 -8.90
#